data_AF-A0A1Q8LJM7-F1
#
_entry.id   AF-A0A1Q8LJM7-F1
#
_cell.length_a   1.000
_cell.length_b   1.000
_cell.length_c   1.000
_cell.angle_alpha   90.00
_cell.angle_beta   90.00
_cell.angle_gamma   90.00
#
_symmetry.space_group_name_H-M   'P 1'
#
loop_
_entity.id
_entity.type
_entity.pdbx_description
1 polymer ?
#
loop_
_entity_poly.entity_id
_entity_poly.type
_entity_poly.pdbx_seq_one_letter_code
_entity_poly.pdbx_strand_id
1 'polypeptide(L)'
;MSLPTLLIDTLLGHPLLGGTLFGQGPGSAPVQAIPNPPPQAPPGAGAIQNVVSYVRWVAGIAVLGLFFGGIVAATAGRMWDHHGSGRLGARMIVGSLALAVLFGLGYTLISQFAGATA
;
A
#
# COMPACT_ATOMS: atom_id res chain seq x y z
N MET A 1 -34.59 -55.84 -13.44
CA MET A 1 -35.25 -54.95 -12.46
C MET A 1 -34.12 -54.30 -11.67
N SER A 2 -33.79 -53.02 -11.82
CA SER A 2 -34.64 -51.85 -11.56
C SER A 2 -34.16 -50.60 -12.32
N LEU A 3 -35.14 -49.92 -12.93
CA LEU A 3 -35.28 -48.54 -13.46
C LEU A 3 -34.08 -47.77 -14.09
N PRO A 4 -34.25 -47.19 -15.29
CA PRO A 4 -33.23 -46.34 -15.94
C PRO A 4 -33.19 -44.93 -15.36
N THR A 5 -31.95 -44.45 -15.21
CA THR A 5 -31.44 -43.16 -14.71
C THR A 5 -31.89 -41.91 -15.48
N LEU A 6 -32.97 -41.98 -16.25
CA LEU A 6 -33.40 -40.93 -17.20
C LEU A 6 -34.19 -39.76 -16.57
N LEU A 7 -34.43 -39.77 -15.24
CA LEU A 7 -35.22 -38.73 -14.58
C LEU A 7 -34.38 -37.65 -13.86
N ILE A 8 -33.07 -37.85 -13.67
CA ILE A 8 -32.21 -36.90 -12.94
C ILE A 8 -31.52 -35.90 -13.90
N ASP A 9 -31.20 -36.31 -15.12
CA ASP A 9 -30.54 -35.45 -16.12
C ASP A 9 -31.44 -34.36 -16.71
N THR A 10 -32.76 -34.42 -16.47
CA THR A 10 -33.73 -33.46 -17.04
C THR A 10 -33.82 -32.14 -16.27
N LEU A 11 -33.21 -32.02 -15.07
CA LEU A 11 -33.40 -30.84 -14.21
C LEU A 11 -32.17 -29.96 -13.95
N LEU A 12 -30.94 -30.32 -14.34
CA LEU A 12 -29.75 -29.53 -13.93
C LEU A 12 -28.60 -29.32 -14.93
N GLY A 13 -28.77 -29.53 -16.23
CA GLY A 13 -27.67 -29.19 -17.14
C GLY A 13 -27.96 -29.31 -18.62
N HIS A 14 -28.53 -28.26 -19.20
CA HIS A 14 -28.59 -28.08 -20.65
C HIS A 14 -27.52 -27.06 -21.09
N PRO A 15 -26.26 -27.46 -21.36
CA PRO A 15 -25.27 -26.55 -21.94
C PRO A 15 -25.45 -26.32 -23.45
N LEU A 16 -26.58 -26.69 -24.04
CA LEU A 16 -26.76 -26.72 -25.50
C LEU A 16 -27.74 -25.69 -26.07
N LEU A 17 -28.19 -24.71 -25.28
CA LEU A 17 -29.07 -23.62 -25.77
C LEU A 17 -28.65 -22.22 -25.32
N GLY A 18 -27.38 -22.03 -24.93
CA GLY A 18 -26.81 -20.71 -24.63
C GLY A 18 -25.83 -20.17 -25.69
N GLY A 19 -25.43 -21.00 -26.66
CA GLY A 19 -24.30 -20.71 -27.55
C GLY A 19 -24.64 -20.17 -28.95
N THR A 20 -25.91 -20.03 -29.31
CA THR A 20 -26.31 -19.78 -30.72
C THR A 20 -27.22 -18.56 -30.94
N LEU A 21 -27.55 -17.78 -29.90
CA LEU A 21 -28.44 -16.61 -30.01
C LEU A 21 -27.72 -15.25 -29.98
N PHE A 22 -26.42 -15.22 -29.72
CA PHE A 22 -25.58 -14.04 -29.97
C PHE A 22 -24.59 -14.39 -31.06
N GLY A 23 -24.98 -14.05 -32.28
CA GLY A 23 -24.21 -14.29 -33.48
C GLY A 23 -22.77 -13.82 -33.33
N GLN A 24 -21.87 -14.65 -33.83
CA GLN A 24 -20.69 -14.20 -34.50
C GLN A 24 -21.15 -13.37 -35.71
N GLY A 25 -21.46 -12.09 -35.48
CA GLY A 25 -21.57 -11.13 -36.57
C GLY A 25 -20.23 -11.05 -37.30
N PRO A 26 -20.20 -10.81 -38.63
CA PRO A 26 -18.95 -10.57 -39.33
C PRO A 26 -18.36 -9.27 -38.80
N GLY A 27 -17.35 -9.39 -37.93
CA GLY A 27 -16.59 -8.25 -37.40
C GLY A 27 -16.59 -8.08 -35.89
N SER A 28 -16.36 -9.13 -35.09
CA SER A 28 -15.54 -8.91 -33.89
C SER A 28 -14.11 -8.73 -34.40
N ALA A 29 -13.80 -7.50 -34.87
CA ALA A 29 -12.43 -7.13 -35.14
C ALA A 29 -11.61 -7.57 -33.92
N PRO A 30 -10.46 -8.26 -34.09
CA PRO A 30 -9.57 -8.46 -32.97
C PRO A 30 -9.39 -7.07 -32.36
N VAL A 31 -9.72 -6.90 -31.07
CA VAL A 31 -9.35 -5.68 -30.35
C VAL A 31 -7.84 -5.68 -30.44
N GLN A 32 -7.33 -5.01 -31.48
CA GLN A 32 -5.93 -4.86 -31.75
C GLN A 32 -5.43 -4.21 -30.48
N ALA A 33 -4.66 -4.97 -29.68
CA ALA A 33 -4.15 -4.50 -28.41
C ALA A 33 -3.46 -3.18 -28.71
N ILE A 34 -4.15 -2.07 -28.37
CA ILE A 34 -3.63 -0.73 -28.60
C ILE A 34 -2.30 -0.75 -27.85
N PRO A 35 -1.16 -0.54 -28.53
CA PRO A 35 0.12 -0.53 -27.84
C PRO A 35 0.01 0.48 -26.71
N ASN A 36 -0.04 -0.01 -25.46
CA ASN A 36 -0.04 0.85 -24.30
C ASN A 36 1.42 1.29 -24.11
N PRO A 37 1.76 2.57 -24.35
CA PRO A 37 3.11 3.03 -24.13
C PRO A 37 3.49 2.79 -22.67
N PRO A 38 4.79 2.58 -22.37
CA PRO A 38 5.24 2.45 -21.00
C PRO A 38 4.84 3.71 -20.22
N PRO A 39 4.52 3.59 -18.90
CA PRO A 39 4.15 4.73 -18.08
C PRO A 39 5.16 5.87 -18.22
N GLN A 40 4.71 7.01 -18.76
CA GLN A 40 5.54 8.20 -18.91
C GLN A 40 5.31 9.12 -17.71
N ALA A 41 6.40 9.58 -17.10
CA ALA A 41 6.31 10.52 -15.99
C ALA A 41 5.64 11.84 -16.42
N PRO A 42 4.66 12.35 -15.66
CA PRO A 42 4.04 13.64 -15.95
C PRO A 42 5.07 14.80 -15.92
N PRO A 43 4.85 15.87 -16.70
CA PRO A 43 5.64 17.09 -16.57
C PRO A 43 5.68 17.58 -15.11
N GLY A 44 6.87 17.92 -14.60
CA GLY A 44 7.06 18.37 -13.23
C GLY A 44 7.18 17.25 -12.17
N ALA A 45 7.05 15.98 -12.54
CA ALA A 45 7.16 14.85 -11.61
C ALA A 45 8.50 14.86 -10.83
N GLY A 46 9.60 15.24 -11.47
CA GLY A 46 10.91 15.33 -10.81
C GLY A 46 10.95 16.35 -9.67
N ALA A 47 10.30 17.51 -9.81
CA ALA A 47 10.25 18.51 -8.75
C ALA A 47 9.47 18.00 -7.53
N ILE A 48 8.35 17.31 -7.77
CA ILE A 48 7.54 16.70 -6.71
C ILE A 48 8.34 15.61 -6.00
N GLN A 49 9.02 14.74 -6.74
CA GLN A 49 9.87 13.69 -6.18
C GLN A 49 10.99 14.27 -5.31
N ASN A 50 11.61 15.38 -5.73
CA ASN A 50 12.64 16.06 -4.94
C ASN A 50 12.09 16.58 -3.61
N VAL A 51 10.92 17.24 -3.61
CA VAL A 51 10.28 17.71 -2.38
C VAL A 51 9.98 16.55 -1.44
N VAL A 52 9.36 15.48 -1.95
CA VAL A 52 9.04 14.28 -1.15
C VAL A 52 10.31 13.64 -0.58
N SER A 53 11.39 13.62 -1.36
CA SER A 53 12.70 13.11 -0.91
C SER A 53 13.26 13.93 0.26
N TYR A 54 13.25 15.27 0.16
CA TYR A 54 13.68 16.12 1.25
C TYR A 54 12.81 15.97 2.50
N VAL A 55 11.48 15.90 2.34
CA VAL A 55 10.56 15.69 3.45
C VAL A 55 10.82 14.36 4.15
N ARG A 56 11.04 13.27 3.39
CA ARG A 56 11.43 11.97 3.96
C ARG A 56 12.73 12.05 4.72
N TRP A 57 13.73 12.74 4.18
CA TRP A 57 15.01 12.91 4.84
C TRP A 57 14.88 13.67 6.18
N VAL A 58 14.18 14.81 6.17
CA VAL A 58 13.93 15.61 7.38
C VAL A 58 13.14 14.82 8.41
N ALA A 59 12.11 14.07 7.99
CA ALA A 59 11.35 13.21 8.88
C ALA A 59 12.23 12.13 9.53
N GLY A 60 13.13 11.50 8.77
CA GLY A 60 14.09 10.54 9.30
C GLY A 60 15.02 11.17 10.36
N ILE A 61 15.59 12.33 10.07
CA ILE A 61 16.43 13.07 11.03
C ILE A 61 15.64 13.48 12.28
N ALA A 62 14.40 13.93 12.12
CA ALA A 62 13.55 14.32 13.25
C ALA A 62 13.25 13.14 14.18
N VAL A 63 12.97 11.96 13.63
CA VAL A 63 12.76 10.73 14.41
C VAL A 63 14.00 10.40 15.24
N LEU A 64 15.19 10.43 14.63
CA LEU A 64 16.45 10.19 15.33
C LEU A 64 16.70 11.27 16.39
N GLY A 65 16.50 12.53 16.05
CA GLY A 65 16.66 13.67 16.96
C GLY A 65 15.72 13.60 18.16
N LEU A 66 14.46 13.22 17.98
CA LEU A 66 13.51 13.01 19.07
C LEU A 66 13.92 11.82 19.97
N PHE A 67 14.42 10.73 19.38
CA PHE A 67 14.85 9.57 20.15
C PHE A 67 16.08 9.89 21.02
N PHE A 68 17.17 10.33 20.39
CA PHE A 68 18.41 10.63 21.10
C PHE A 68 18.28 11.88 21.98
N GLY A 69 17.59 12.91 21.49
CA GLY A 69 17.26 14.09 22.29
C GLY A 69 16.39 13.74 23.49
N GLY A 70 15.46 12.80 23.35
CA GLY A 70 14.66 12.25 24.44
C GLY A 70 15.49 11.52 25.49
N ILE A 71 16.51 10.74 25.07
CA ILE A 71 17.46 10.09 26.00
C ILE A 71 18.25 11.14 26.79
N VAL A 72 18.79 12.14 26.10
CA VAL A 72 19.53 13.24 26.74
C VAL A 72 18.63 13.99 27.73
N ALA A 73 17.41 14.37 27.31
CA ALA A 73 16.46 15.08 28.16
C ALA A 73 16.00 14.24 29.37
N ALA A 74 15.77 12.94 29.17
CA ALA A 74 15.38 12.02 30.25
C ALA A 74 16.52 11.85 31.28
N THR A 75 17.76 11.76 30.79
CA THR A 75 18.95 11.59 31.63
C THR A 75 19.25 12.87 32.40
N ALA A 76 19.27 14.02 31.71
CA ALA A 76 19.47 15.34 32.32
C ALA A 76 18.42 15.62 33.40
N GLY A 77 17.16 15.26 33.17
CA GLY A 77 16.09 15.43 34.16
C GLY A 77 16.29 14.62 35.45
N ARG A 78 16.93 13.46 35.40
CA ARG A 78 17.28 12.68 36.60
C ARG A 78 18.56 13.18 37.27
N MET A 79 19.52 13.66 36.49
CA MET A 79 20.79 14.18 37.02
C MET A 79 20.62 15.50 37.77
N TRP A 80 19.68 16.35 37.32
CA TRP A 80 19.43 17.67 37.91
C TRP A 80 18.20 17.69 38.83
N ASP A 81 17.62 16.54 39.18
CA ASP A 81 16.35 16.41 39.93
C ASP A 81 15.17 17.22 39.34
N HIS A 82 15.24 17.51 38.04
CA HIS A 82 14.20 18.23 37.33
C HIS A 82 13.11 17.25 36.86
N HIS A 83 12.15 16.99 37.75
CA HIS A 83 11.05 16.03 37.58
C HIS A 83 10.29 16.16 36.25
N GLY A 84 10.18 17.38 35.70
CA GLY A 84 9.47 17.65 34.44
C GLY A 84 10.22 17.19 33.18
N SER A 85 11.54 17.38 33.12
CA SER A 85 12.33 17.09 31.92
C SER A 85 12.57 15.60 31.74
N GLY A 86 12.68 14.86 32.86
CA GLY A 86 12.71 13.39 32.86
C GLY A 86 11.49 12.78 32.16
N ARG A 87 10.29 13.29 32.51
CA ARG A 87 9.02 12.85 31.94
C ARG A 87 8.84 13.28 30.48
N LEU A 88 9.29 14.50 30.13
CA LEU A 88 9.27 14.97 28.75
C LEU A 88 10.17 14.10 27.86
N GLY A 89 11.40 13.82 28.30
CA GLY A 89 12.33 12.96 27.56
C GLY A 89 11.78 11.56 27.33
N ALA A 90 11.16 10.95 28.33
CA ALA A 90 10.49 9.66 28.18
C ALA A 90 9.36 9.70 27.12
N ARG A 91 8.58 10.78 27.07
CA ARG A 91 7.52 10.96 26.04
C ARG A 91 8.11 11.14 24.65
N MET A 92 9.23 11.85 24.50
CA MET A 92 9.92 12.00 23.22
C MET A 92 10.43 10.66 22.69
N ILE A 93 11.01 9.82 23.57
CA ILE A 93 11.46 8.47 23.21
C ILE A 93 10.27 7.63 22.71
N VAL A 94 9.20 7.51 23.50
CA VAL A 94 8.03 6.71 23.11
C VAL A 94 7.39 7.24 21.83
N GLY A 95 7.25 8.57 21.70
CA GLY A 95 6.72 9.22 20.50
C GLY A 95 7.58 8.96 19.27
N SER A 96 8.91 9.02 19.40
CA SER A 96 9.84 8.73 18.30
C SER A 96 9.78 7.27 17.85
N LEU A 97 9.60 6.32 18.77
CA LEU A 97 9.45 4.91 18.42
C LEU A 97 8.15 4.66 17.65
N ALA A 98 7.04 5.27 18.08
CA ALA A 98 5.78 5.21 17.35
C ALA A 98 5.91 5.84 15.95
N LEU A 99 6.58 7.00 15.85
CA LEU A 99 6.85 7.65 14.56
C LEU A 99 7.79 6.80 13.68
N ALA A 100 8.80 6.15 14.24
CA ALA A 100 9.71 5.28 13.50
C ALA A 100 8.97 4.09 12.89
N VAL A 101 8.08 3.47 13.67
CA VAL A 101 7.21 2.38 13.19
C VAL A 101 6.30 2.88 12.07
N LEU A 102 5.63 4.03 12.25
CA LEU A 102 4.77 4.61 11.22
C LEU A 102 5.56 4.97 9.95
N PHE A 103 6.76 5.52 10.10
CA PHE A 103 7.63 5.89 8.98
C PHE A 103 8.08 4.66 8.17
N GLY A 104 8.47 3.58 8.84
CA GLY A 104 8.85 2.32 8.21
C GLY A 104 7.66 1.58 7.59
N LEU A 105 6.59 1.36 8.37
CA LEU A 105 5.40 0.64 7.88
C LEU A 105 4.67 1.42 6.79
N GLY A 106 4.56 2.74 6.93
CA GLY A 106 3.95 3.59 5.92
C GLY A 106 4.65 3.46 4.57
N TYR A 107 5.99 3.43 4.56
CA TYR A 107 6.76 3.17 3.35
C TYR A 107 6.41 1.82 2.72
N THR A 108 6.41 0.75 3.52
CA THR A 108 6.11 -0.61 3.06
C THR A 108 4.70 -0.69 2.46
N LEU A 109 3.69 -0.19 3.18
CA LEU A 109 2.29 -0.23 2.73
C LEU A 109 2.08 0.54 1.43
N ILE A 110 2.59 1.77 1.33
CA ILE A 110 2.49 2.59 0.11
C ILE A 110 3.16 1.87 -1.07
N SER A 111 4.32 1.26 -0.84
CA SER A 111 5.06 0.55 -1.89
C SER A 111 4.29 -0.67 -2.43
N GLN A 112 3.56 -1.39 -1.57
CA GLN A 112 2.72 -2.50 -1.99
C GLN A 112 1.54 -2.04 -2.86
N PHE A 113 0.86 -0.95 -2.49
CA PHE A 113 -0.23 -0.39 -3.31
C PHE A 113 0.27 0.21 -4.63
N ALA A 114 1.41 0.89 -4.61
CA ALA A 114 1.98 1.49 -5.82
C ALA A 114 2.53 0.43 -6.80
N GLY A 115 3.09 -0.68 -6.31
CA GLY A 115 3.59 -1.77 -7.14
C GLY A 115 2.52 -2.70 -7.70
N ALA A 116 1.33 -2.75 -7.09
CA ALA A 116 0.24 -3.65 -7.50
C ALA A 116 -0.51 -3.24 -8.78
N THR A 117 -0.11 -2.15 -9.45
CA THR A 117 -0.76 -1.62 -10.66
C THR A 117 0.08 -1.76 -11.94
N ALA A 118 1.09 -2.64 -11.94
CA ALA A 118 1.90 -2.98 -13.11
C ALA A 118 1.47 -4.32 -13.73
#